data_AF-A0A1F5X562-F1
#
_entry.id   AF-A0A1F5X562-F1
#
_cell.length_a   1.000
_cell.length_b   1.000
_cell.length_c   1.000
_cell.angle_alpha   90.00
_cell.angle_beta   90.00
_cell.angle_gamma   90.00
#
_symmetry.space_group_name_H-M   'P 1'
#
loop_
_entity.id
_entity.type
_entity.pdbx_description
1 polymer ?
#
loop_
_entity_poly.entity_id
_entity_poly.type
_entity_poly.pdbx_seq_one_letter_code
_entity_poly.pdbx_strand_id
1 'polypeptide(L)'
;MNKIIWIVIAVAVIVAGAYFMLGKGEESPNTSQETNNQDTQKMSTKSSIKNLMAQGGSQKCTVKTAVENSFSEGTIYVGEGKMRGDFTSVSGGQSMKSHMITDQSNIYVWTDSMDQGFKMAANADTAGDGGNSGVNVNQEIEWDCDPWSVDSSVFSLPSGIKFMEMGGAMMQ
;
A
#
# COMPACT_ATOMS: atom_id res chain seq x y z
N MET A 1 38.08 53.27 -13.94
CA MET A 1 36.70 53.42 -14.43
C MET A 1 36.41 52.33 -15.48
N ASN A 2 36.61 51.03 -15.21
CA ASN A 2 36.70 50.02 -16.30
C ASN A 2 36.41 48.55 -15.90
N LYS A 3 35.73 48.27 -14.77
CA LYS A 3 35.34 46.88 -14.40
C LYS A 3 33.84 46.59 -14.58
N ILE A 4 33.01 47.63 -14.47
CA ILE A 4 31.55 47.50 -14.61
C ILE A 4 31.14 47.26 -16.07
N ILE A 5 31.90 47.81 -17.03
CA ILE A 5 31.62 47.63 -18.47
C ILE A 5 31.77 46.16 -18.91
N TRP A 6 32.76 45.43 -18.38
CA TRP A 6 32.97 44.01 -18.70
C TRP A 6 31.90 43.09 -18.10
N ILE A 7 31.37 43.43 -16.93
CA ILE A 7 30.30 42.65 -16.27
C ILE A 7 28.98 42.83 -17.02
N VAL A 8 28.67 44.04 -17.49
CA VAL A 8 27.44 44.31 -18.26
C VAL A 8 27.48 43.60 -19.61
N ILE A 9 28.62 43.56 -20.29
CA ILE A 9 28.78 42.84 -21.57
C ILE A 9 28.63 41.32 -21.36
N ALA A 10 29.22 40.76 -20.30
CA ALA A 10 29.11 39.33 -20.00
C ALA A 10 27.66 38.90 -19.69
N VAL A 11 26.93 39.70 -18.92
CA VAL A 11 25.51 39.41 -18.58
C VAL A 11 24.61 39.56 -19.81
N ALA A 12 24.85 40.54 -20.68
CA ALA A 12 24.07 40.72 -21.90
C ALA A 12 24.19 39.54 -22.89
N VAL A 13 25.38 38.93 -22.99
CA VAL A 13 25.62 37.78 -23.88
C VAL A 13 24.92 36.50 -23.37
N ILE A 14 24.84 36.30 -22.05
CA ILE A 14 24.17 35.13 -21.45
C ILE A 14 22.64 35.22 -21.65
N VAL A 15 22.06 36.41 -21.49
CA VAL A 15 20.60 36.60 -21.67
C VAL A 15 20.20 36.46 -23.14
N ALA A 16 21.02 36.97 -24.07
CA ALA A 16 20.77 36.79 -25.51
C ALA A 16 20.92 35.33 -25.96
N GLY A 17 21.89 34.59 -25.40
CA GLY A 17 22.10 33.17 -25.69
C GLY A 17 20.95 32.28 -25.21
N ALA A 18 20.40 32.56 -24.02
CA ALA A 18 19.25 31.83 -23.49
C ALA A 18 17.97 32.07 -24.33
N TYR A 19 17.76 33.29 -24.83
CA TYR A 19 16.59 33.62 -25.64
C TYR A 19 16.63 32.96 -27.03
N PHE A 20 17.83 32.75 -27.59
CA PHE A 20 17.97 32.15 -28.92
C PHE A 20 17.77 30.63 -28.95
N MET A 21 17.84 29.93 -27.80
CA MET A 21 17.58 28.49 -27.71
C MET A 21 16.12 28.11 -27.41
N LEU A 22 15.26 29.07 -27.04
CA LEU A 22 13.85 28.82 -26.69
C LEU A 22 12.85 29.15 -27.82
N GLY A 23 13.34 29.51 -29.02
CA GLY A 23 12.51 30.11 -30.08
C GLY A 23 12.35 29.32 -31.37
N LYS A 24 12.55 27.99 -31.42
CA LYS A 24 12.38 27.25 -32.69
C LYS A 24 11.82 25.83 -32.54
N GLY A 25 10.51 25.69 -32.77
CA GLY A 25 9.78 24.43 -33.00
C GLY A 25 8.27 24.67 -33.12
N GLU A 26 7.73 24.52 -34.35
CA GLU A 26 6.40 24.89 -34.87
C GLU A 26 5.24 23.89 -34.55
N GLU A 27 4.02 24.22 -35.01
CA GLU A 27 2.67 23.99 -34.44
C GLU A 27 1.86 22.72 -34.87
N SER A 28 0.92 22.34 -33.97
CA SER A 28 -0.43 21.70 -34.16
C SER A 28 -0.60 20.23 -34.63
N PRO A 29 -1.78 19.58 -34.44
CA PRO A 29 -2.73 19.56 -33.32
C PRO A 29 -3.00 18.09 -32.86
N ASN A 30 -4.00 17.90 -31.99
CA ASN A 30 -4.74 16.64 -31.73
C ASN A 30 -4.43 15.91 -30.41
N THR A 31 -5.44 15.95 -29.52
CA THR A 31 -6.04 14.82 -28.81
C THR A 31 -5.14 13.88 -28.01
N SER A 32 -5.38 13.92 -26.70
CA SER A 32 -5.30 12.83 -25.74
C SER A 32 -4.78 11.50 -26.31
N GLN A 33 -3.49 11.24 -26.09
CA GLN A 33 -3.04 9.90 -25.79
C GLN A 33 -2.15 10.00 -24.56
N GLU A 34 -2.77 9.70 -23.41
CA GLU A 34 -2.09 9.06 -22.30
C GLU A 34 -1.25 7.92 -22.88
N THR A 35 0.05 8.19 -23.08
CA THR A 35 1.02 7.11 -23.18
C THR A 35 1.18 6.63 -21.75
N ASN A 36 0.40 5.58 -21.47
CA ASN A 36 0.50 4.73 -20.30
C ASN A 36 1.90 4.09 -20.31
N ASN A 37 2.92 4.86 -19.96
CA ASN A 37 4.13 4.31 -19.41
C ASN A 37 3.71 3.79 -18.04
N GLN A 38 3.35 2.51 -18.03
CA GLN A 38 3.24 1.68 -16.84
C GLN A 38 4.64 1.52 -16.26
N ASP A 39 5.17 2.65 -15.77
CA ASP A 39 6.35 2.68 -14.95
C ASP A 39 5.96 1.96 -13.67
N THR A 40 6.60 0.81 -13.47
CA THR A 40 6.42 -0.06 -12.31
C THR A 40 7.12 0.62 -11.14
N GLN A 41 6.61 1.78 -10.74
CA GLN A 41 7.21 2.60 -9.70
C GLN A 41 6.77 2.02 -8.36
N LYS A 42 7.73 1.36 -7.69
CA LYS A 42 7.68 1.07 -6.26
C LYS A 42 7.32 2.36 -5.53
N MET A 43 6.15 2.41 -4.91
CA MET A 43 5.65 3.58 -4.23
C MET A 43 5.72 3.35 -2.72
N SER A 44 6.62 4.07 -2.06
CA SER A 44 6.61 4.18 -0.60
C SER A 44 5.54 5.19 -0.21
N THR A 45 4.42 4.74 0.37
CA THR A 45 3.30 5.61 0.76
C THR A 45 2.98 5.43 2.24
N LYS A 46 2.87 6.55 2.95
CA LYS A 46 2.27 6.55 4.29
C LYS A 46 0.75 6.39 4.14
N SER A 47 0.23 5.22 4.48
CA SER A 47 -1.18 4.88 4.30
C SER A 47 -1.66 3.93 5.39
N SER A 48 -2.98 3.83 5.56
CA SER A 48 -3.62 2.82 6.38
C SER A 48 -4.03 1.63 5.52
N ILE A 49 -4.20 0.45 6.13
CA ILE A 49 -4.66 -0.75 5.42
C ILE A 49 -6.04 -0.49 4.77
N LYS A 50 -6.90 0.27 5.48
CA LYS A 50 -8.19 0.72 4.97
C LYS A 50 -8.05 1.54 3.70
N ASN A 51 -7.11 2.49 3.66
CA ASN A 51 -6.86 3.33 2.49
C ASN A 51 -6.26 2.54 1.33
N LEU A 52 -5.35 1.58 1.60
CA LEU A 52 -4.80 0.69 0.57
C LEU A 52 -5.89 -0.14 -0.12
N MET A 53 -6.87 -0.64 0.63
CA MET A 53 -8.04 -1.32 0.03
C MET A 53 -8.92 -0.36 -0.79
N ALA A 54 -9.12 0.87 -0.30
CA ALA A 54 -9.99 1.85 -0.95
C ALA A 54 -9.38 2.45 -2.23
N GLN A 55 -8.04 2.52 -2.32
CA GLN A 55 -7.32 3.05 -3.48
C GLN A 55 -7.54 2.21 -4.74
N GLY A 56 -7.93 0.93 -4.58
CA GLY A 56 -8.21 0.02 -5.68
C GLY A 56 -6.95 -0.38 -6.45
N GLY A 57 -7.14 -1.32 -7.38
CA GLY A 57 -6.04 -1.90 -8.16
C GLY A 57 -5.36 -3.09 -7.46
N SER A 58 -4.38 -3.66 -8.15
CA SER A 58 -3.70 -4.88 -7.71
C SER A 58 -2.28 -4.55 -7.26
N GLN A 59 -2.01 -4.69 -5.97
CA GLN A 59 -0.80 -4.18 -5.33
C GLN A 59 -0.29 -5.17 -4.29
N LYS A 60 1.03 -5.26 -4.18
CA LYS A 60 1.73 -5.94 -3.09
C LYS A 60 2.46 -4.89 -2.27
N CYS A 61 2.07 -4.74 -1.01
CA CYS A 61 2.67 -3.80 -0.08
C CYS A 61 3.45 -4.54 1.00
N THR A 62 4.64 -4.06 1.35
CA THR A 62 5.46 -4.60 2.44
C THR A 62 5.79 -3.53 3.46
N VAL A 63 5.92 -3.95 4.72
CA VAL A 63 6.35 -3.08 5.82
C VAL A 63 7.39 -3.81 6.65
N LYS A 64 8.47 -3.11 7.00
CA LYS A 64 9.60 -3.64 7.78
C LYS A 64 9.90 -2.74 8.98
N THR A 65 8.93 -2.58 9.88
CA THR A 65 9.04 -2.09 11.27
C THR A 65 7.64 -1.72 11.75
N ALA A 66 7.02 -2.48 12.67
CA ALA A 66 5.79 -2.03 13.31
C ALA A 66 6.04 -1.42 14.68
N VAL A 67 5.35 -0.30 14.88
CA VAL A 67 5.38 0.61 16.01
C VAL A 67 5.20 -0.11 17.35
N GLU A 68 5.96 0.35 18.34
CA GLU A 68 5.99 0.14 19.79
C GLU A 68 5.49 -1.15 20.46
N ASN A 69 4.82 -2.11 19.82
CA ASN A 69 4.43 -3.34 20.54
C ASN A 69 3.97 -4.60 19.78
N SER A 70 4.10 -4.79 18.45
CA SER A 70 3.73 -6.15 17.94
C SER A 70 4.26 -6.71 16.62
N PHE A 71 4.67 -6.01 15.57
CA PHE A 71 5.05 -6.69 14.30
C PHE A 71 6.44 -6.33 13.80
N SER A 72 7.21 -7.33 13.42
CA SER A 72 8.56 -7.14 12.87
C SER A 72 8.52 -6.96 11.36
N GLU A 73 7.62 -7.67 10.66
CA GLU A 73 7.46 -7.60 9.20
C GLU A 73 6.01 -7.91 8.79
N GLY A 74 5.52 -7.27 7.73
CA GLY A 74 4.19 -7.52 7.17
C GLY A 74 4.16 -7.42 5.65
N THR A 75 3.35 -8.25 5.00
CA THR A 75 3.06 -8.19 3.56
C THR A 75 1.55 -8.18 3.35
N ILE A 76 1.07 -7.26 2.52
CA ILE A 76 -0.33 -7.18 2.12
C ILE A 76 -0.41 -7.36 0.61
N TYR A 77 -1.37 -8.16 0.17
CA TYR A 77 -1.74 -8.36 -1.22
C TYR A 77 -3.16 -7.86 -1.42
N VAL A 78 -3.37 -7.04 -2.43
CA VAL A 78 -4.69 -6.52 -2.81
C VAL A 78 -4.93 -6.86 -4.28
N GLY A 79 -6.13 -7.33 -4.61
CA GLY A 79 -6.49 -7.65 -5.99
C GLY A 79 -7.88 -8.29 -6.08
N GLU A 80 -8.59 -8.06 -7.18
CA GLU A 80 -9.94 -8.64 -7.42
C GLU A 80 -10.97 -8.34 -6.30
N GLY A 81 -10.83 -7.20 -5.62
CA GLY A 81 -11.66 -6.84 -4.46
C GLY A 81 -11.37 -7.67 -3.21
N LYS A 82 -10.33 -8.51 -3.23
CA LYS A 82 -9.86 -9.30 -2.10
C LYS A 82 -8.59 -8.70 -1.55
N MET A 83 -8.31 -9.00 -0.28
CA MET A 83 -7.04 -8.66 0.35
C MET A 83 -6.55 -9.82 1.19
N ARG A 84 -5.22 -10.01 1.20
CA ARG A 84 -4.51 -10.88 2.14
C ARG A 84 -3.46 -10.10 2.89
N GLY A 85 -3.35 -10.31 4.19
CA GLY A 85 -2.25 -9.83 5.02
C GLY A 85 -1.52 -11.02 5.66
N ASP A 86 -0.20 -11.04 5.56
CA ASP A 86 0.66 -11.97 6.28
C ASP A 86 1.58 -11.14 7.18
N PHE A 87 1.52 -11.35 8.50
CA PHE A 87 2.25 -10.57 9.48
C PHE A 87 3.06 -11.49 10.39
N THR A 88 4.28 -11.06 10.71
CA THR A 88 5.13 -11.73 11.69
C THR A 88 5.29 -10.82 12.90
N SER A 89 4.79 -11.28 14.04
CA SER A 89 4.95 -10.64 15.35
C SER A 89 6.03 -11.35 16.17
N VAL A 90 6.70 -10.59 17.05
CA VAL A 90 7.60 -11.15 18.07
C VAL A 90 7.11 -10.66 19.43
N SER A 91 6.68 -11.59 20.28
CA SER A 91 6.23 -11.30 21.64
C SER A 91 6.89 -12.28 22.61
N GLY A 92 7.45 -11.77 23.71
CA GLY A 92 8.14 -12.62 24.71
C GLY A 92 9.30 -13.46 24.16
N GLY A 93 9.92 -13.05 23.05
CA GLY A 93 10.99 -13.81 22.37
C GLY A 93 10.51 -14.92 21.45
N GLN A 94 9.19 -15.11 21.29
CA GLN A 94 8.60 -16.06 20.35
C GLN A 94 8.05 -15.32 19.13
N SER A 95 8.37 -15.82 17.94
CA SER A 95 7.79 -15.32 16.70
C SER A 95 6.46 -16.02 16.41
N MET A 96 5.42 -15.25 16.16
CA MET A 96 4.11 -15.73 15.74
C MET A 96 3.80 -15.19 14.35
N LYS A 97 3.32 -16.05 13.46
CA LYS A 97 2.82 -15.65 12.14
C LYS A 97 1.30 -15.62 12.17
N SER A 98 0.73 -14.48 11.85
CA SER A 98 -0.70 -14.29 11.67
C SER A 98 -1.01 -13.99 10.22
N HIS A 99 -2.18 -14.45 9.81
CA HIS A 99 -2.66 -14.36 8.45
C HIS A 99 -4.09 -13.85 8.47
N MET A 100 -4.42 -13.02 7.48
CA MET A 100 -5.74 -12.46 7.29
C MET A 100 -6.10 -12.52 5.81
N ILE A 101 -7.33 -12.92 5.49
CA ILE A 101 -7.92 -12.80 4.15
C ILE A 101 -9.28 -12.12 4.28
N THR A 102 -9.62 -11.25 3.34
CA THR A 102 -11.00 -10.73 3.19
C THR A 102 -11.50 -10.93 1.77
N ASP A 103 -12.74 -11.41 1.64
CA ASP A 103 -13.40 -11.76 0.37
C ASP A 103 -14.62 -10.86 0.06
N GLN A 104 -14.54 -9.58 0.42
CA GLN A 104 -15.61 -8.56 0.40
C GLN A 104 -16.78 -8.84 1.34
N SER A 105 -17.09 -10.12 1.59
CA SER A 105 -18.21 -10.56 2.43
C SER A 105 -17.77 -11.01 3.81
N ASN A 106 -16.58 -11.59 3.93
CA ASN A 106 -16.05 -12.17 5.16
C ASN A 106 -14.59 -11.81 5.35
N ILE A 107 -14.18 -11.74 6.61
CA ILE A 107 -12.80 -11.64 7.08
C ILE A 107 -12.45 -12.97 7.75
N TYR A 108 -11.31 -13.53 7.37
CA TYR A 108 -10.73 -14.75 7.90
C TYR A 108 -9.41 -14.42 8.55
N VAL A 109 -9.18 -14.83 9.80
CA VAL A 109 -7.92 -14.61 10.52
C VAL A 109 -7.46 -15.93 11.14
N TRP A 110 -6.18 -16.25 11.02
CA TRP A 110 -5.60 -17.43 11.65
C TRP A 110 -4.11 -17.22 11.96
N THR A 111 -3.52 -18.15 12.68
CA THR A 111 -2.08 -18.14 13.02
C THR A 111 -1.48 -19.51 12.74
N ASP A 112 -0.21 -19.58 12.33
CA ASP A 112 0.47 -20.87 12.08
C ASP A 112 0.57 -21.76 13.33
N SER A 113 0.50 -21.18 14.53
CA SER A 113 0.55 -21.92 15.80
C SER A 113 -0.75 -22.63 16.17
N MET A 114 -1.84 -22.45 15.41
CA MET A 114 -3.16 -23.01 15.70
C MET A 114 -3.75 -23.65 14.44
N ASP A 115 -4.45 -24.78 14.58
CA ASP A 115 -5.22 -25.42 13.51
C ASP A 115 -6.64 -24.82 13.37
N GLN A 116 -6.91 -23.76 14.12
CA GLN A 116 -8.17 -23.04 14.15
C GLN A 116 -7.96 -21.58 13.76
N GLY A 117 -8.94 -21.04 13.03
CA GLY A 117 -9.02 -19.63 12.66
C GLY A 117 -10.40 -19.08 12.98
N PHE A 118 -10.57 -17.78 12.80
CA PHE A 118 -11.82 -17.07 13.00
C PHE A 118 -12.33 -16.55 11.66
N LYS A 119 -13.63 -16.67 11.45
CA LYS A 119 -14.36 -16.05 10.34
C LYS A 119 -15.39 -15.08 10.89
N MET A 120 -15.48 -13.90 10.31
CA MET A 120 -16.48 -12.88 10.65
C MET A 120 -16.99 -12.19 9.38
N ALA A 121 -18.21 -11.67 9.42
CA ALA A 121 -18.75 -10.88 8.30
C ALA A 121 -17.98 -9.56 8.16
N ALA A 122 -17.63 -9.20 6.93
CA ALA A 122 -16.99 -7.92 6.60
C ALA A 122 -18.04 -6.79 6.61
N ASN A 123 -18.63 -6.51 7.77
CA ASN A 123 -19.52 -5.36 7.92
C ASN A 123 -18.69 -4.08 8.10
N ALA A 124 -19.16 -2.96 7.56
CA ALA A 124 -18.48 -1.66 7.57
C ALA A 124 -18.06 -1.19 8.98
N ASP A 125 -18.72 -1.69 10.03
CA ASP A 125 -18.46 -1.33 11.44
C ASP A 125 -17.35 -2.16 12.11
N THR A 126 -16.97 -3.31 11.55
CA THR A 126 -15.89 -4.16 12.12
C THR A 126 -14.48 -3.61 11.89
N ALA A 127 -14.33 -2.58 11.07
CA ALA A 127 -13.08 -1.82 10.92
C ALA A 127 -12.91 -0.70 11.98
N GLY A 128 -13.88 -0.58 12.91
CA GLY A 128 -14.05 0.58 13.79
C GLY A 128 -13.68 0.39 15.26
N ASP A 129 -13.46 -0.83 15.76
CA ASP A 129 -13.08 -1.00 17.17
C ASP A 129 -11.94 -2.00 17.33
N GLY A 130 -10.89 -1.53 18.01
CA GLY A 130 -9.64 -2.23 18.25
C GLY A 130 -9.82 -3.40 19.21
N GLY A 131 -10.54 -4.43 18.79
CA GLY A 131 -10.71 -5.67 19.54
C GLY A 131 -9.43 -6.50 19.52
N ASN A 132 -8.45 -6.14 20.35
CA ASN A 132 -7.27 -6.89 20.84
C ASN A 132 -6.50 -7.83 19.86
N SER A 133 -6.78 -7.75 18.57
CA SER A 133 -6.10 -8.44 17.49
C SER A 133 -5.14 -7.39 16.95
N GLY A 134 -3.84 -7.56 17.19
CA GLY A 134 -2.83 -6.48 17.19
C GLY A 134 -2.72 -5.58 15.95
N VAL A 135 -3.50 -5.79 14.88
CA VAL A 135 -3.46 -4.99 13.66
C VAL A 135 -4.45 -3.82 13.72
N ASN A 136 -3.96 -2.61 13.98
CA ASN A 136 -4.75 -1.40 13.81
C ASN A 136 -4.83 -1.02 12.32
N VAL A 137 -5.95 -1.35 11.68
CA VAL A 137 -6.18 -1.10 10.24
C VAL A 137 -6.30 0.38 9.86
N ASN A 138 -6.49 1.27 10.84
CA ASN A 138 -6.57 2.72 10.66
C ASN A 138 -5.22 3.41 10.90
N GLN A 139 -4.21 2.68 11.41
CA GLN A 139 -2.89 3.24 11.66
C GLN A 139 -2.20 3.56 10.33
N GLU A 140 -1.70 4.78 10.21
CA GLU A 140 -0.89 5.20 9.08
C GLU A 140 0.56 4.72 9.26
N ILE A 141 1.01 3.87 8.36
CA ILE A 141 2.38 3.34 8.35
C ILE A 141 2.97 3.53 6.95
N GLU A 142 4.28 3.63 6.86
CA GLU A 142 4.98 3.65 5.58
C GLU A 142 4.98 2.25 4.96
N TRP A 143 4.32 2.11 3.82
CA TRP A 143 4.23 0.87 3.05
C TRP A 143 5.05 1.00 1.78
N ASP A 144 5.84 -0.03 1.49
CA ASP A 144 6.50 -0.20 0.20
C ASP A 144 5.60 -1.03 -0.72
N CYS A 145 4.90 -0.36 -1.65
CA CYS A 145 3.96 -1.00 -2.55
C CYS A 145 4.49 -1.12 -3.98
N ASP A 146 4.39 -2.31 -4.55
CA ASP A 146 4.68 -2.61 -5.94
C ASP A 146 3.39 -3.05 -6.66
N PRO A 147 3.19 -2.68 -7.93
CA PRO A 147 2.12 -3.26 -8.73
C PRO A 147 2.36 -4.76 -8.85
N TRP A 148 1.29 -5.55 -8.82
CA TRP A 148 1.38 -7.00 -8.89
C TRP A 148 0.37 -7.58 -9.87
N SER A 149 0.70 -8.73 -10.45
CA SER A 149 -0.28 -9.51 -11.22
C SER A 149 -1.04 -10.40 -10.25
N VAL A 150 -2.38 -10.34 -10.29
CA VAL A 150 -3.22 -11.08 -9.35
C VAL A 150 -3.06 -12.58 -9.54
N ASP A 151 -2.57 -13.22 -8.50
CA ASP A 151 -2.65 -14.66 -8.32
C ASP A 151 -3.78 -15.00 -7.34
N SER A 152 -4.87 -15.55 -7.87
CA SER A 152 -6.05 -15.95 -7.09
C SER A 152 -5.74 -17.00 -6.00
N SER A 153 -4.66 -17.77 -6.14
CA SER A 153 -4.26 -18.78 -5.16
C SER A 153 -3.82 -18.15 -3.84
N VAL A 154 -3.32 -16.92 -3.86
CA VAL A 154 -2.91 -16.18 -2.66
C VAL A 154 -4.10 -15.86 -1.77
N PHE A 155 -5.30 -15.66 -2.34
CA PHE A 155 -6.53 -15.42 -1.59
C PHE A 155 -7.29 -16.70 -1.22
N SER A 156 -6.74 -17.88 -1.53
CA SER A 156 -7.36 -19.14 -1.14
C SER A 156 -7.10 -19.46 0.33
N LEU A 157 -8.13 -19.93 1.03
CA LEU A 157 -8.01 -20.36 2.42
C LEU A 157 -7.20 -21.67 2.51
N PRO A 158 -6.34 -21.83 3.53
CA PRO A 158 -5.60 -23.07 3.73
C PRO A 158 -6.54 -24.23 4.11
N SER A 159 -6.35 -25.40 3.49
CA SER A 159 -7.20 -26.58 3.70
C SER A 159 -7.07 -27.23 5.09
N GLY A 160 -6.06 -26.84 5.87
CA GLY A 160 -5.78 -27.38 7.21
C GLY A 160 -6.34 -26.57 8.38
N ILE A 161 -6.93 -25.40 8.13
CA ILE A 161 -7.44 -24.51 9.18
C ILE A 161 -8.95 -24.60 9.27
N LYS A 162 -9.47 -24.85 10.48
CA LYS A 162 -10.91 -24.82 10.76
C LYS A 162 -11.31 -23.40 11.16
N PHE A 163 -12.09 -22.74 10.33
CA PHE A 163 -12.62 -21.41 10.64
C PHE A 163 -13.89 -21.50 11.47
N MET A 164 -13.82 -21.03 12.71
CA MET A 164 -14.98 -20.86 13.57
C MET A 164 -15.64 -19.52 13.28
N GLU A 165 -16.95 -19.51 13.07
CA GLU A 165 -17.67 -18.25 12.96
C GLU A 165 -17.67 -17.56 14.33
N MET A 166 -17.10 -16.36 14.36
CA MET A 166 -17.24 -15.47 15.50
C MET A 166 -18.63 -14.83 15.41
N GLY A 167 -19.65 -15.66 15.62
CA GLY A 167 -21.05 -15.28 15.52
C GLY A 167 -21.39 -14.22 16.56
N GLY A 168 -22.13 -13.20 16.13
CA GLY A 168 -22.69 -12.13 16.97
C GLY A 168 -23.69 -12.63 18.01
N ALA A 169 -23.26 -13.45 18.96
CA ALA A 169 -24.01 -13.82 20.15
C ALA A 169 -23.89 -12.72 21.23
N MET A 170 -24.21 -11.47 20.86
CA MET A 170 -24.44 -10.34 21.76
C MET A 170 -25.61 -9.47 21.24
N MET A 171 -26.65 -10.11 20.70
CA MET A 171 -27.99 -9.52 20.63
C MET A 171 -28.99 -10.49 21.25
N GLN A 172 -29.08 -10.44 22.58
CA GLN A 172 -30.31 -10.74 23.33
C GLN A 172 -30.54 -9.59 24.29
#